data_AF-A0A7G7BVC7-F1
#
_entry.id   AF-A0A7G7BVC7-F1
#
_cell.length_a   1.000
_cell.length_b   1.000
_cell.length_c   1.000
_cell.angle_alpha   90.00
_cell.angle_beta   90.00
_cell.angle_gamma   90.00
#
_symmetry.space_group_name_H-M   'P 1'
#
loop_
_entity.id
_entity.type
_entity.pdbx_description
1 polymer ?
#
loop_
_entity_poly.entity_id
_entity_poly.type
_entity_poly.pdbx_seq_one_letter_code
_entity_poly.pdbx_strand_id
1 'polypeptide(L)'
;MFGLSELAILLIVVLVFFGAKKLPELARNVGKAARILKSETKAMKTEAAAADPQQPAPRIIRAQPGNSAGERPGGGTGSGPART
;
A
#
# COMPACT_ATOMS: atom_id res chain seq x y z
N MET A 1 -6.42 2.90 -43.83
CA MET A 1 -5.50 3.93 -43.29
C MET A 1 -6.12 4.70 -42.12
N PHE A 2 -7.06 4.08 -41.39
CA PHE A 2 -7.85 4.68 -40.32
C PHE A 2 -7.70 3.78 -39.10
N GLY A 3 -7.28 4.34 -37.98
CA GLY A 3 -6.87 3.56 -36.80
C GLY A 3 -6.21 4.50 -35.80
N LEU A 4 -4.89 4.64 -35.87
CA LEU A 4 -4.15 5.55 -34.99
C LEU A 4 -4.45 7.03 -35.23
N SER A 5 -4.50 7.47 -36.49
CA SER A 5 -4.75 8.88 -36.83
C SER A 5 -6.12 9.37 -36.37
N GLU A 6 -7.14 8.52 -36.50
CA GLU A 6 -8.52 8.85 -36.17
C GLU A 6 -8.74 8.82 -34.65
N LEU A 7 -8.13 7.84 -33.96
CA LEU A 7 -8.11 7.82 -32.50
C LEU A 7 -7.39 9.03 -31.91
N ALA A 8 -6.28 9.46 -32.54
CA ALA A 8 -5.56 10.66 -32.11
C ALA A 8 -6.42 11.93 -32.25
N ILE A 9 -7.14 12.09 -33.37
CA ILE A 9 -8.07 13.22 -33.57
C ILE A 9 -9.17 13.19 -32.51
N LEU A 10 -9.76 12.02 -32.25
CA LEU A 10 -10.83 11.88 -31.25
C LEU A 10 -10.34 12.18 -29.83
N LEU A 11 -9.12 11.75 -29.48
CA LEU A 11 -8.46 12.11 -28.23
C LEU A 11 -8.30 13.62 -28.08
N ILE A 12 -7.83 14.30 -29.14
CA ILE A 12 -7.66 15.75 -29.13
C ILE A 12 -9.00 16.45 -28.88
N VAL A 13 -10.07 16.03 -29.57
CA VAL A 13 -11.42 16.61 -29.38
C VAL A 13 -11.89 16.45 -27.93
N VAL A 14 -11.72 15.25 -27.34
CA VAL A 14 -12.07 15.01 -25.93
C VAL A 14 -11.20 15.85 -24.99
N LEU A 15 -9.90 15.98 -25.25
CA LEU A 15 -9.01 16.82 -24.44
C LEU A 15 -9.39 18.30 -24.49
N VAL A 16 -9.89 18.81 -25.62
CA VAL A 16 -10.34 20.20 -25.74
C VAL A 16 -11.64 20.40 -24.97
N PHE A 17 -12.59 19.48 -25.09
CA PHE A 17 -13.88 19.56 -24.38
C PHE A 17 -13.75 19.38 -22.86
N PHE A 18 -13.01 18.36 -22.43
CA PHE A 18 -12.83 18.06 -21.01
C PHE A 18 -11.69 18.88 -20.38
N GLY A 19 -10.74 19.35 -21.18
CA GLY A 19 -9.52 19.99 -20.71
C GLY A 19 -8.44 19.00 -20.29
N ALA A 20 -7.17 19.34 -20.56
CA ALA A 20 -6.00 18.51 -20.26
C ALA A 20 -5.86 18.11 -18.78
N LYS A 21 -6.49 18.84 -17.85
CA LYS A 21 -6.47 18.54 -16.41
C LYS A 21 -7.54 17.52 -16.00
N LYS A 22 -8.67 17.41 -16.71
CA LYS A 22 -9.79 16.53 -16.31
C LYS A 22 -9.56 15.06 -16.67
N LEU A 23 -8.91 14.78 -17.79
CA LEU A 23 -8.52 13.41 -18.16
C LEU A 23 -7.65 12.71 -17.09
N PRO A 24 -6.50 13.28 -16.68
CA PRO A 24 -5.65 12.66 -15.67
C PRO A 24 -6.30 12.63 -14.28
N GLU A 25 -7.17 13.60 -13.98
CA GLU A 25 -7.95 13.64 -12.74
C GLU A 25 -8.97 12.48 -12.69
N LEU A 26 -9.71 12.24 -13.78
CA LEU A 26 -10.61 11.09 -13.90
C LEU A 26 -9.87 9.76 -13.83
N ALA A 27 -8.77 9.61 -14.57
CA ALA A 27 -7.95 8.41 -14.56
C ALA A 27 -7.40 8.12 -13.14
N ARG A 28 -6.98 9.16 -12.40
CA ARG A 28 -6.53 9.02 -11.01
C ARG A 28 -7.66 8.61 -10.07
N ASN A 29 -8.85 9.19 -10.21
CA ASN A 29 -10.00 8.85 -9.35
C ASN A 29 -10.49 7.42 -9.61
N VAL A 30 -10.67 7.05 -10.88
CA VAL A 30 -11.05 5.70 -11.30
C VAL A 30 -9.97 4.69 -10.91
N GLY A 31 -8.69 5.04 -11.03
CA GLY A 31 -7.58 4.16 -10.64
C GLY A 31 -7.55 3.86 -9.14
N LYS A 32 -7.90 4.83 -8.28
CA LYS A 32 -8.05 4.61 -6.83
C LYS A 32 -9.21 3.66 -6.53
N ALA A 33 -10.38 3.91 -7.11
CA ALA A 33 -11.55 3.05 -6.92
C ALA A 33 -11.32 1.63 -7.46
N ALA A 34 -10.73 1.50 -8.65
CA ALA A 34 -10.38 0.21 -9.26
C ALA A 34 -9.34 -0.55 -8.43
N ARG A 35 -8.40 0.13 -7.76
CA ARG A 35 -7.42 -0.53 -6.89
C ARG A 35 -8.07 -1.16 -5.66
N ILE A 36 -9.00 -0.44 -5.02
CA ILE A 36 -9.76 -0.94 -3.86
C ILE A 36 -10.61 -2.14 -4.29
N LEU A 37 -11.37 -1.99 -5.37
CA LEU A 37 -12.21 -3.06 -5.90
C LEU A 37 -11.39 -4.28 -6.31
N LYS A 38 -10.20 -4.07 -6.92
CA LYS A 38 -9.30 -5.16 -7.30
C LYS A 38 -8.71 -5.87 -6.09
N SER A 39 -8.40 -5.18 -4.99
CA SER A 39 -7.93 -5.83 -3.75
C SER A 39 -9.02 -6.66 -3.09
N GLU A 40 -10.25 -6.14 -3.00
CA GLU A 40 -11.38 -6.88 -2.43
C GLU A 40 -11.77 -8.08 -3.29
N THR A 41 -11.86 -7.89 -4.62
CA THR A 41 -12.12 -8.97 -5.57
C THR A 41 -11.03 -10.05 -5.53
N LYS A 42 -9.76 -9.65 -5.35
CA LYS A 42 -8.64 -10.60 -5.23
C LYS A 42 -8.69 -11.37 -3.92
N ALA A 43 -9.10 -10.75 -2.81
CA ALA A 43 -9.30 -11.44 -1.54
C ALA A 43 -10.40 -12.51 -1.67
N MET A 44 -11.55 -12.15 -2.25
CA MET A 44 -12.63 -13.11 -2.52
C MET A 44 -12.19 -14.25 -3.45
N LYS A 45 -11.44 -13.95 -4.50
CA LYS A 45 -10.89 -14.98 -5.42
C LYS A 45 -9.86 -15.87 -4.72
N THR A 46 -9.05 -15.32 -3.82
CA THR A 46 -8.08 -16.09 -3.03
C THR A 46 -8.78 -16.96 -2.00
N GLU A 47 -9.83 -16.48 -1.33
CA GLU A 47 -10.63 -17.30 -0.40
C GLU A 47 -11.39 -18.41 -1.12
N ALA A 48 -11.95 -18.12 -2.30
CA ALA A 48 -12.56 -19.15 -3.15
C ALA A 48 -11.56 -20.21 -3.65
N ALA A 49 -10.27 -19.85 -3.78
CA ALA A 49 -9.18 -20.78 -4.12
C ALA A 49 -8.55 -21.44 -2.88
N ALA A 50 -8.71 -20.86 -1.68
CA ALA A 50 -8.17 -21.32 -0.41
C ALA A 50 -9.16 -22.17 0.40
N ALA A 51 -10.23 -22.66 -0.24
CA ALA A 51 -10.99 -23.82 0.24
C ALA A 51 -10.19 -25.15 0.20
N ASP A 52 -8.85 -25.05 0.16
CA ASP A 52 -7.88 -26.12 0.37
C ASP A 52 -7.05 -25.75 1.63
N PRO A 53 -7.02 -26.57 2.70
CA PRO A 53 -6.70 -26.12 4.05
C PRO A 53 -5.19 -26.00 4.34
N GLN A 54 -4.39 -25.40 3.45
CA GLN A 54 -2.97 -25.15 3.71
C GLN A 54 -2.46 -23.85 3.04
N GLN A 55 -2.57 -22.70 3.72
CA GLN A 55 -1.67 -21.58 3.43
C GLN A 55 -1.32 -20.79 4.72
N PRO A 56 -0.04 -20.67 5.10
CA PRO A 56 0.37 -19.92 6.29
C PRO A 56 0.19 -18.41 6.05
N ALA A 57 -0.48 -17.73 6.97
CA ALA A 57 -0.71 -16.29 6.92
C ALA A 57 0.61 -15.52 6.81
N PRO A 58 0.69 -14.46 5.96
CA PRO A 58 1.88 -13.63 5.87
C PRO A 58 2.08 -12.87 7.18
N ARG A 59 3.15 -13.19 7.91
CA ARG A 59 3.60 -12.40 9.06
C ARG A 59 4.10 -11.05 8.55
N ILE A 60 3.21 -10.06 8.51
CA ILE A 60 3.60 -8.65 8.41
C ILE A 60 4.36 -8.33 9.69
N ILE A 61 5.68 -8.15 9.58
CA ILE A 61 6.54 -7.66 10.66
C ILE A 61 6.10 -6.23 10.95
N ARG A 62 5.18 -6.08 11.90
CA ARG A 62 4.83 -4.79 12.49
C ARG A 62 6.01 -4.38 13.35
N ALA A 63 6.85 -3.47 12.84
CA ALA A 63 7.83 -2.78 13.68
C ALA A 63 7.05 -2.14 14.84
N GLN A 64 7.21 -2.68 16.05
CA GLN A 64 6.70 -2.07 17.27
C GLN A 64 7.49 -0.77 17.50
N PRO A 65 6.87 0.41 17.46
CA PRO A 65 7.50 1.60 18.00
C PRO A 65 7.28 1.57 19.52
N GLY A 66 8.33 1.39 20.31
CA GLY A 66 8.21 1.70 21.74
C GLY A 66 9.12 1.00 22.74
N ASN A 67 9.84 -0.08 22.41
CA ASN A 67 10.78 -0.67 23.37
C ASN A 67 12.21 -0.18 23.12
N SER A 68 12.42 1.11 23.38
CA SER A 68 13.70 1.64 23.84
C SER A 68 13.77 1.57 25.37
N ALA A 69 13.39 0.43 25.95
CA ALA A 69 13.86 0.08 27.28
C ALA A 69 15.29 -0.40 27.10
N GLY A 70 16.23 0.54 27.25
CA GLY A 70 17.63 0.24 27.39
C GLY A 70 17.88 -0.52 28.68
N GLU A 71 17.54 -1.80 28.72
CA GLU A 71 18.17 -2.74 29.65
C GLU A 71 19.51 -3.13 29.04
N ARG A 72 20.54 -2.31 29.31
CA ARG A 72 21.93 -2.73 29.14
C ARG A 72 22.25 -3.76 30.23
N PRO A 73 22.57 -5.00 29.88
CA PRO A 73 23.22 -5.92 30.82
C PRO A 73 24.71 -5.57 30.84
N GLY A 74 25.28 -5.28 32.01
CA GLY A 74 26.74 -5.25 32.14
C GLY A 74 27.30 -4.26 33.16
N GLY A 75 27.60 -4.79 34.35
CA GLY A 75 28.90 -4.66 35.01
C GLY A 75 29.53 -3.28 35.22
N GLY A 76 29.74 -2.92 36.49
CA GLY A 76 30.69 -1.86 36.83
C GLY A 76 30.52 -1.28 38.24
N THR A 77 31.10 -1.95 39.22
CA THR A 77 31.93 -1.36 40.29
C THR A 77 31.55 -0.01 40.92
N GLY A 78 31.33 -0.03 42.24
CA GLY A 78 31.94 0.96 43.14
C GLY A 78 31.01 1.81 44.02
N SER A 79 31.37 1.88 45.31
CA SER A 79 30.91 2.86 46.33
C SER A 79 29.54 2.56 46.97
N GLY A 80 29.33 2.37 48.27
CA GLY A 80 30.12 2.47 49.52
C GLY A 80 29.08 2.44 50.67
N PRO A 81 29.34 1.84 51.85
CA PRO A 81 28.29 1.61 52.84
C PRO A 81 28.06 2.82 53.77
N ALA A 82 26.81 2.91 54.23
CA ALA A 82 26.36 3.50 55.49
C ALA A 82 26.56 5.00 55.73
N ARG A 83 25.45 5.74 55.76
CA ARG A 83 25.30 6.89 56.64
C ARG A 83 23.93 6.87 57.31
N THR A 84 24.00 6.76 58.64
CA THR A 84 23.07 7.21 59.69
C THR A 84 21.66 6.67 59.71
#